data_AF-A0A564T0G0-F1
#
_entry.id   AF-A0A564T0G0-F1
#
_cell.length_a   1.000
_cell.length_b   1.000
_cell.length_c   1.000
_cell.angle_alpha   90.00
_cell.angle_beta   90.00
_cell.angle_gamma   90.00
#
_symmetry.space_group_name_H-M   'P 1'
#
loop_
_entity.id
_entity.type
_entity.pdbx_description
1 polymer ?
#
loop_
_entity_poly.entity_id
_entity_poly.type
_entity_poly.pdbx_seq_one_letter_code
_entity_poly.pdbx_strand_id
1 'polypeptide(L)' 'MGLAVLPARLKKEMAELEQAILNHEDLRQNETMAAHAEWAEGWIPKYKITDSNIHSIIQKEIGIVFV' A
#
# COMPACT_ATOMS: atom_id res chain seq x y z
N MET A 1 0.24 9.99 18.44
CA MET A 1 -0.48 8.87 17.80
C MET A 1 0.54 7.78 17.54
N GLY A 2 0.27 6.54 17.96
CA GLY A 2 1.25 5.46 17.92
C GLY A 2 1.74 5.22 16.50
N LEU A 3 3.06 5.29 16.28
CA LEU A 3 3.68 4.82 15.06
C LEU A 3 3.29 3.35 14.90
N ALA A 4 2.45 3.02 13.93
CA ALA A 4 2.19 1.64 13.57
C ALA A 4 3.51 1.06 13.03
N VAL A 5 4.26 0.38 13.90
CA VAL A 5 5.50 -0.28 13.51
C VAL A 5 5.11 -1.52 12.73
N LEU A 6 5.23 -1.43 11.40
CA LEU A 6 5.01 -2.56 10.52
C LEU A 6 6.08 -3.64 10.77
N PRO A 7 5.70 -4.93 10.82
CA PRO A 7 6.69 -6.01 10.83
C PRO A 7 7.57 -5.91 9.58
N ALA A 8 8.86 -6.25 9.71
CA ALA A 8 9.87 -6.03 8.67
C ALA A 8 9.47 -6.63 7.30
N ARG A 9 8.79 -7.77 7.32
CA ARG A 9 8.24 -8.43 6.13
C ARG A 9 7.19 -7.56 5.44
N LEU A 10 6.17 -7.11 6.18
CA LEU A 10 5.11 -6.27 5.64
C LEU A 10 5.64 -4.93 5.15
N LYS A 11 6.65 -4.36 5.83
CA LYS A 11 7.32 -3.13 5.35
C LYS A 11 7.92 -3.30 3.95
N LYS A 12 8.52 -4.46 3.65
CA LYS A 12 9.05 -4.76 2.33
C LYS A 12 7.92 -4.90 1.30
N GLU A 13 6.88 -5.65 1.63
CA GLU A 13 5.71 -5.85 0.77
C GLU A 13 5.02 -4.50 0.41
N MET A 14 4.92 -3.59 1.38
CA MET A 14 4.36 -2.25 1.15
C MET A 14 5.26 -1.38 0.27
N ALA A 15 6.59 -1.47 0.40
CA ALA A 15 7.51 -0.75 -0.47
C ALA A 15 7.43 -1.22 -1.93
N GLU A 16 7.24 -2.53 -2.15
CA GLU A 16 6.98 -3.06 -3.49
C GLU A 16 5.63 -2.53 -4.00
N LEU A 17 4.58 -2.57 -3.17
CA LEU A 17 3.24 -2.09 -3.54
C LEU A 17 3.23 -0.61 -3.92
N GLU A 18 3.99 0.21 -3.19
CA GLU A 18 4.21 1.62 -3.51
C GLU A 18 4.70 1.79 -4.94
N GLN A 19 5.77 1.08 -5.31
CA GLN A 19 6.34 1.16 -6.65
C GLN A 19 5.35 0.70 -7.72
N ALA A 20 4.67 -0.42 -7.51
CA ALA A 20 3.71 -0.95 -8.46
C ALA A 20 2.55 0.03 -8.73
N ILE A 21 2.03 0.67 -7.69
CA ILE A 21 0.97 1.69 -7.82
C ILE A 21 1.48 2.92 -8.57
N LEU A 22 2.69 3.40 -8.28
CA LEU A 22 3.29 4.55 -8.98
C LEU A 22 3.54 4.28 -10.46
N ASN A 23 3.92 3.05 -10.79
CA ASN A 23 4.19 2.61 -12.15
C ASN A 23 2.91 2.19 -12.91
N HIS A 24 1.74 2.24 -12.25
CA HIS A 24 0.48 1.72 -12.80
C HIS A 24 0.57 0.24 -13.23
N GLU A 25 1.34 -0.55 -12.48
CA GLU A 25 1.48 -1.98 -12.69
C GLU A 25 0.24 -2.75 -12.22
N ASP A 26 0.01 -3.92 -12.84
CA ASP A 26 -1.07 -4.80 -12.42
C ASP A 26 -0.67 -5.56 -11.15
N LEU A 27 -1.29 -5.19 -10.03
CA LEU A 27 -1.02 -5.76 -8.70
C LEU A 27 -1.33 -7.26 -8.61
N ARG A 28 -2.12 -7.81 -9.52
CA ARG A 28 -2.54 -9.22 -9.50
C ARG A 28 -1.53 -10.14 -10.22
N GLN A 29 -0.55 -9.56 -10.93
CA GLN A 29 0.52 -10.33 -11.58
C GLN A 29 1.53 -10.93 -10.60
N ASN A 30 1.68 -10.33 -9.41
CA ASN A 30 2.60 -10.82 -8.39
C ASN A 30 1.83 -11.50 -7.27
N GLU A 31 2.12 -12.78 -6.99
CA GLU A 31 1.43 -13.56 -5.94
C GLU A 31 1.43 -12.88 -4.57
N THR A 32 2.51 -12.16 -4.24
CA THR A 32 2.63 -11.42 -2.97
C THR A 32 1.73 -10.20 -2.96
N MET A 33 1.61 -9.50 -4.08
CA MET A 33 0.76 -8.32 -4.21
C MET A 33 -0.70 -8.67 -4.40
N ALA A 34 -1.02 -9.81 -5.00
CA ALA A 34 -2.38 -10.27 -5.20
C ALA A 34 -3.16 -10.34 -3.88
N ALA A 35 -2.48 -10.67 -2.77
CA ALA A 35 -3.06 -10.64 -1.42
C ALA A 35 -3.43 -9.23 -0.93
N HIS A 36 -2.73 -8.19 -1.41
CA HIS A 36 -2.95 -6.79 -1.07
C HIS A 36 -3.73 -6.01 -2.14
N ALA A 37 -3.91 -6.59 -3.33
CA ALA A 37 -4.49 -5.93 -4.50
C ALA A 37 -5.93 -5.47 -4.24
N GLU A 38 -6.80 -6.35 -3.72
CA GLU A 38 -8.19 -6.00 -3.43
C GLU A 38 -8.30 -4.85 -2.42
N TRP A 39 -7.45 -4.87 -1.40
CA TRP A 39 -7.36 -3.79 -0.42
C TRP A 39 -6.89 -2.48 -1.06
N ALA A 40 -5.79 -2.51 -1.83
CA ALA A 40 -5.23 -1.36 -2.51
C ALA A 40 -6.22 -0.73 -3.50
N GLU A 41 -6.83 -1.54 -4.37
CA GLU A 41 -7.83 -1.12 -5.35
C GLU A 41 -9.06 -0.45 -4.70
N GLY A 42 -9.38 -0.81 -3.45
CA GLY A 42 -10.47 -0.20 -2.68
C GLY A 42 -10.24 1.25 -2.25
N TRP A 43 -9.00 1.73 -2.20
CA TRP A 43 -8.68 3.10 -1.81
C TRP A 43 -7.88 3.89 -2.83
N ILE A 44 -7.16 3.24 -3.76
CA ILE A 44 -6.45 3.92 -4.86
C ILE A 44 -7.30 5.00 -5.56
N PRO A 45 -8.56 4.75 -5.98
CA PRO A 45 -9.35 5.76 -6.69
C PRO A 45 -9.80 6.93 -5.80
N LYS A 46 -9.66 6.82 -4.47
CA LYS A 46 -10.02 7.89 -3.51
C LYS A 46 -8.93 8.97 -3.42
N TYR A 47 -7.74 8.72 -3.95
CA TYR A 47 -6.60 9.60 -3.82
C TYR A 47 -5.99 9.93 -5.18
N LYS A 48 -5.40 11.13 -5.27
CA LYS A 48 -4.45 11.45 -6.34
C LYS A 48 -3.06 11.02 -5.89
N ILE A 49 -2.66 9.81 -6.27
CA ILE A 49 -1.40 9.20 -5.82
C ILE A 49 -0.22 9.82 -6.56
N THR A 50 0.83 10.15 -5.82
CA THR A 50 2.12 10.63 -6.30
C THR A 50 3.25 10.02 -5.46
N ASP A 51 4.46 10.02 -6.00
CA ASP A 51 5.68 9.58 -5.30
C ASP A 51 5.81 10.20 -3.89
N SER A 52 5.49 11.49 -3.78
CA SER A 52 5.62 12.21 -2.51
C SER A 52 4.53 11.89 -1.47
N ASN A 53 3.39 11.29 -1.85
CA ASN A 53 2.27 11.08 -0.94
C ASN A 53 1.90 9.62 -0.71
N ILE A 54 2.29 8.70 -1.59
CA ILE A 54 1.87 7.31 -1.56
C ILE A 54 2.24 6.63 -0.24
N HIS A 55 3.43 6.93 0.28
CA HIS A 55 3.90 6.41 1.55
C HIS A 55 2.98 6.75 2.72
N SER A 56 2.56 8.02 2.78
CA SER A 56 1.66 8.51 3.82
C SER A 56 0.25 7.93 3.67
N ILE A 57 -0.22 7.77 2.43
CA ILE A 57 -1.53 7.17 2.14
C ILE A 57 -1.55 5.72 2.61
N ILE A 58 -0.54 4.92 2.24
CA ILE A 58 -0.46 3.51 2.64
C ILE A 58 -0.39 3.36 4.15
N GLN A 59 0.44 4.15 4.85
CA GLN A 59 0.47 4.11 6.31
C GLN A 59 -0.89 4.45 6.93
N LYS A 60 -1.61 5.41 6.36
CA LYS A 60 -2.95 5.79 6.82
C LYS A 60 -3.95 4.66 6.62
N GLU A 61 -3.99 4.06 5.43
CA GLU A 61 -4.92 2.96 5.11
C GLU A 61 -4.61 1.71 5.93
N ILE A 62 -3.33 1.40 6.18
CA ILE A 62 -2.91 0.37 7.13
C ILE A 62 -3.44 0.70 8.52
N GLY A 63 -3.27 1.93 8.99
CA GLY A 63 -3.76 2.34 10.31
C GLY A 63 -5.27 2.17 10.48
N ILE A 64 -6.05 2.27 9.40
CA ILE A 64 -7.50 2.01 9.41
C ILE A 64 -7.78 0.51 9.56
N VAL A 65 -6.98 -0.36 8.95
CA VAL A 65 -7.15 -1.83 9.01
C VAL A 65 -6.76 -2.41 10.37
N PHE A 66 -5.76 -1.85 11.03
CA PHE A 66 -5.22 -2.36 12.30
C PHE A 66 -5.76 -1.66 13.57
N VAL A 67 -6.77 -0.79 13.43
CA VAL A 67 -7.48 -0.14 14.54
C VAL A 67 -8.58 -1.03 15.12
#